data_AF-A0A821B932-F1
#
_entry.id   AF-A0A821B932-F1
#
_cell.length_a   1.000
_cell.length_b   1.000
_cell.length_c   1.000
_cell.angle_alpha   90.00
_cell.angle_beta   90.00
_cell.angle_gamma   90.00
#
_symmetry.space_group_name_H-M   'P 1'
#
loop_
_entity.id
_entity.type
_entity.pdbx_description
1 polymer ?
#
loop_
_entity_poly.entity_id
_entity_poly.type
_entity_poly.pdbx_seq_one_letter_code
_entity_poly.pdbx_strand_id
1 'polypeptide(L)'
;CYKKPERSSAPVVLIIAQSALRCIELGKILKNSSSSKFFTFHYLFAKHKKLSDQIELLKKSTTLFNIIIGTPKRIDDILDANVINLKRLKFVLIDWNYQNIKQQRLIDLNQLKIELCHLLCEQNVLYKRFFKEKTKIGLF
;
A
#
# COMPACT_ATOMS: atom_id res chain seq x y z
N CYS A 1 -16.81 -21.75 -13.34
CA CYS A 1 -15.94 -21.72 -12.14
C CYS A 1 -14.69 -20.89 -12.42
N TYR A 2 -14.62 -19.64 -11.97
CA TYR A 2 -13.42 -18.83 -12.11
C TYR A 2 -12.32 -19.39 -11.20
N LYS A 3 -11.26 -19.98 -11.77
CA LYS A 3 -10.09 -20.40 -11.01
C LYS A 3 -9.38 -19.14 -10.47
N LYS A 4 -9.30 -19.02 -9.14
CA LYS A 4 -8.50 -17.99 -8.47
C LYS A 4 -7.03 -18.17 -8.90
N PRO A 5 -6.29 -17.10 -9.27
CA PRO A 5 -4.88 -17.22 -9.62
C PRO A 5 -4.11 -17.85 -8.44
N GLU A 6 -3.33 -18.90 -8.72
CA GLU A 6 -2.70 -19.75 -7.69
C GLU A 6 -1.67 -19.03 -6.81
N ARG A 7 -1.18 -17.85 -7.21
CA ARG A 7 -0.32 -16.99 -6.39
C ARG A 7 -0.64 -15.52 -6.67
N SER A 8 -1.37 -14.87 -5.76
CA SER A 8 -1.50 -13.40 -5.75
C SER A 8 -0.34 -12.77 -4.97
N SER A 9 -0.01 -11.52 -5.31
CA SER A 9 1.02 -10.77 -4.56
C SER A 9 0.68 -10.77 -3.05
N ALA A 10 1.68 -11.07 -2.21
CA ALA A 10 1.50 -11.29 -0.78
C ALA A 10 2.43 -10.36 0.02
N PRO A 11 2.08 -9.07 0.17
CA PRO A 11 2.95 -8.10 0.81
C PRO A 11 3.17 -8.42 2.28
N VAL A 12 4.38 -8.12 2.76
CA VAL A 12 4.75 -8.13 4.18
C VAL A 12 4.58 -6.73 4.78
N VAL A 13 4.81 -5.69 3.97
CA VAL A 13 4.72 -4.28 4.35
C VAL A 13 3.83 -3.53 3.36
N LEU A 14 2.86 -2.76 3.88
CA LEU A 14 2.20 -1.68 3.15
C LEU A 14 2.75 -0.35 3.66
N ILE A 15 3.14 0.55 2.76
CA ILE A 15 3.57 1.91 3.08
C ILE A 15 2.54 2.87 2.50
N ILE A 16 1.95 3.70 3.35
CA ILE A 16 0.95 4.69 2.99
C ILE A 16 1.63 6.07 2.96
N ALA A 17 1.55 6.74 1.81
CA ALA A 17 2.13 8.06 1.59
C ALA A 17 1.09 9.02 0.99
N GLN A 18 1.30 10.33 1.21
CA GLN A 18 0.32 11.35 0.83
C GLN A 18 0.21 11.62 -0.68
N SER A 19 1.19 11.21 -1.50
CA SER A 19 1.18 11.49 -2.93
C SER A 19 1.96 10.48 -3.76
N ALA A 20 1.69 10.46 -5.08
CA ALA A 20 2.45 9.66 -6.04
C ALA A 20 3.94 10.04 -6.07
N LEU A 21 4.26 11.34 -5.96
CA LEU A 21 5.64 11.82 -5.92
C LEU A 21 6.37 11.24 -4.70
N ARG A 22 5.73 11.32 -3.53
CA ARG A 22 6.29 10.77 -2.30
C ARG A 22 6.44 9.25 -2.34
N CYS A 23 5.48 8.53 -2.92
CA CYS A 23 5.60 7.09 -3.14
C CYS A 23 6.86 6.76 -3.97
N ILE A 24 7.13 7.52 -5.04
CA ILE A 24 8.31 7.34 -5.90
C ILE A 24 9.60 7.64 -5.13
N GLU A 25 9.63 8.69 -4.32
CA GLU A 25 10.77 9.02 -3.45
C GLU A 25 11.09 7.87 -2.47
N LEU A 26 10.06 7.35 -1.78
CA LEU A 26 10.21 6.21 -0.88
C LEU A 26 10.73 4.98 -1.62
N GLY A 27 10.22 4.70 -2.82
CA GLY A 27 10.74 3.61 -3.65
C GLY A 27 12.17 3.82 -4.13
N LYS A 28 12.62 5.06 -4.37
CA LYS A 28 14.04 5.36 -4.66
C LYS A 28 14.92 5.09 -3.45
N ILE A 29 14.48 5.50 -2.25
CA ILE A 29 15.19 5.20 -0.99
C ILE A 29 15.34 3.68 -0.81
N LEU A 30 14.26 2.93 -1.04
CA LEU A 30 14.30 1.46 -0.98
C LEU A 30 15.26 0.87 -2.03
N LYS A 31 15.26 1.36 -3.27
CA LYS A 31 16.19 0.89 -4.31
C LYS A 31 17.65 1.16 -3.98
N ASN A 32 17.94 2.29 -3.35
CA ASN A 32 19.30 2.70 -3.00
C ASN A 32 19.79 2.09 -1.69
N SER A 33 18.93 1.41 -0.94
CA SER A 33 19.32 0.67 0.26
C SER A 33 20.21 -0.52 -0.10
N SER A 34 21.20 -0.82 0.76
CA SER A 34 22.04 -2.02 0.68
C SER A 34 21.22 -3.33 0.64
N SER A 35 19.98 -3.29 1.13
CA SER A 35 19.06 -4.43 1.18
C SER A 35 18.15 -4.58 -0.05
N SER A 36 18.30 -3.75 -1.08
CA SER A 36 17.39 -3.71 -2.25
C SER A 36 17.24 -5.03 -2.98
N LYS A 37 18.24 -5.92 -2.91
CA LYS A 37 18.20 -7.27 -3.50
C LYS A 37 17.23 -8.22 -2.79
N PHE A 38 16.81 -7.92 -1.56
CA PHE A 38 15.98 -8.81 -0.74
C PHE A 38 14.49 -8.52 -0.80
N PHE A 39 14.09 -7.42 -1.44
CA PHE A 39 12.68 -7.05 -1.56
C PHE A 39 12.32 -6.56 -2.96
N THR A 40 11.12 -6.92 -3.38
CA THR A 40 10.46 -6.34 -4.54
C THR A 40 9.34 -5.43 -4.06
N PHE A 41 9.09 -4.35 -4.80
CA PHE A 41 7.99 -3.45 -4.45
C PHE A 41 7.21 -2.93 -5.65
N HIS A 42 5.97 -2.51 -5.38
CA HIS A 42 5.09 -1.89 -6.35
C HIS A 42 4.43 -0.63 -5.82
N TYR A 43 4.08 0.26 -6.76
CA TYR A 43 3.39 1.50 -6.45
C TYR A 43 1.89 1.42 -6.72
N LEU A 44 1.09 1.86 -5.76
CA LEU A 44 -0.36 1.98 -5.84
C LEU A 44 -0.78 3.44 -5.73
N PHE A 45 -0.80 4.15 -6.85
CA PHE A 45 -1.35 5.49 -6.97
C PHE A 45 -1.95 5.72 -8.37
N ALA A 46 -2.77 6.77 -8.53
CA ALA A 46 -3.51 7.03 -9.76
C ALA A 46 -2.70 7.67 -10.90
N LYS A 47 -1.64 8.41 -10.59
CA LYS A 47 -0.86 9.20 -11.56
C LYS A 47 -0.38 8.32 -12.73
N HIS A 48 -0.97 8.52 -13.91
CA HIS A 48 -0.73 7.81 -15.17
C HIS A 48 -0.88 6.27 -15.11
N LYS A 49 -1.56 5.72 -14.09
CA LYS A 49 -1.79 4.28 -13.96
C LYS A 49 -3.24 3.99 -13.65
N LYS A 50 -3.93 3.33 -14.59
CA LYS A 50 -5.31 2.88 -14.41
C LYS A 50 -5.36 1.81 -13.32
N LEU A 51 -6.48 1.77 -12.61
CA LEU A 51 -6.72 0.75 -11.59
C LEU A 51 -6.72 -0.66 -12.20
N SER A 52 -7.34 -0.82 -13.38
CA SER A 52 -7.37 -2.08 -14.14
C SER A 52 -5.97 -2.67 -14.35
N ASP A 53 -5.04 -1.84 -14.79
CA ASP A 53 -3.69 -2.28 -15.17
C ASP A 53 -2.91 -2.73 -13.92
N GLN A 54 -3.13 -2.04 -12.79
CA GLN A 54 -2.56 -2.44 -11.49
C GLN A 54 -3.17 -3.75 -10.99
N ILE A 55 -4.49 -3.92 -11.12
CA ILE A 55 -5.20 -5.16 -10.78
C ILE A 55 -4.67 -6.34 -11.61
N GLU A 56 -4.54 -6.17 -12.92
CA GLU A 56 -4.01 -7.22 -13.82
C GLU A 56 -2.58 -7.59 -13.46
N LEU A 57 -1.73 -6.61 -13.18
CA LEU A 57 -0.36 -6.83 -12.79
C LEU A 57 -0.27 -7.61 -11.47
N LEU A 58 -1.08 -7.26 -10.46
CA LEU A 58 -1.09 -7.93 -9.16
C LEU A 58 -1.65 -9.35 -9.20
N LYS A 59 -2.48 -9.67 -10.22
CA LYS A 59 -2.98 -11.03 -10.47
C LYS A 59 -1.93 -11.94 -11.12
N LYS A 60 -0.87 -11.39 -11.74
CA LYS A 60 0.17 -12.20 -12.39
C LYS A 60 1.00 -12.94 -11.34
N SER A 61 0.95 -14.27 -11.38
CA SER A 61 1.65 -15.15 -10.43
C SER A 61 3.18 -15.05 -10.46
N THR A 62 3.74 -14.53 -11.55
CA THR A 62 5.17 -14.26 -11.72
C THR A 62 5.63 -12.99 -11.00
N THR A 63 4.70 -12.17 -10.52
CA THR A 63 5.00 -10.87 -9.92
C THR A 63 4.59 -10.87 -8.45
N LEU A 64 5.54 -11.16 -7.58
CA LEU A 64 5.35 -11.13 -6.13
C LEU A 64 6.02 -9.89 -5.55
N PHE A 65 5.25 -9.01 -4.91
CA PHE A 65 5.77 -7.84 -4.21
C PHE A 65 5.75 -8.04 -2.70
N ASN A 66 6.91 -7.89 -2.07
CA ASN A 66 7.03 -7.96 -0.61
C ASN A 66 6.63 -6.64 0.05
N ILE A 67 6.80 -5.52 -0.65
CA ILE A 67 6.45 -4.18 -0.18
C ILE A 67 5.50 -3.54 -1.19
N ILE A 68 4.45 -2.89 -0.73
CA ILE A 68 3.58 -2.06 -1.57
C ILE A 68 3.57 -0.66 -1.00
N ILE A 69 3.74 0.34 -1.85
CA ILE A 69 3.75 1.76 -1.47
C ILE A 69 2.61 2.44 -2.20
N GLY A 70 1.71 3.12 -1.51
CA GLY A 70 0.56 3.72 -2.18
C GLY A 70 -0.11 4.86 -1.43
N THR A 71 -1.06 5.49 -2.12
CA THR A 71 -1.97 6.46 -1.52
C THR A 71 -3.15 5.75 -0.88
N PRO A 72 -3.77 6.32 0.18
CA PRO A 72 -4.87 5.68 0.90
C PRO A 72 -5.97 5.15 -0.03
N LYS A 73 -6.53 6.01 -0.90
CA LYS A 73 -7.61 5.61 -1.82
C LYS A 73 -7.24 4.47 -2.76
N ARG A 74 -6.01 4.44 -3.29
CA ARG A 74 -5.63 3.39 -4.25
C ARG A 74 -5.36 2.05 -3.56
N ILE A 75 -4.86 2.07 -2.34
CA ILE A 75 -4.73 0.84 -1.54
C ILE A 75 -6.11 0.28 -1.26
N ASP A 76 -7.06 1.13 -0.84
CA ASP A 76 -8.46 0.78 -0.62
C ASP A 76 -9.09 0.11 -1.85
N ASP A 77 -9.00 0.75 -3.03
CA ASP A 77 -9.51 0.20 -4.29
C ASP A 77 -8.93 -1.20 -4.62
N ILE A 78 -7.65 -1.44 -4.32
CA ILE A 78 -6.98 -2.72 -4.56
C ILE A 78 -7.40 -3.79 -3.55
N LEU A 79 -7.67 -3.40 -2.30
CA LEU A 79 -8.19 -4.31 -1.28
C LEU A 79 -9.60 -4.76 -1.63
N ASP A 80 -10.45 -3.85 -2.12
CA ASP A 80 -11.81 -4.16 -2.58
C ASP A 80 -11.81 -5.09 -3.80
N ALA A 81 -10.85 -4.90 -4.71
CA ALA A 81 -10.65 -5.81 -5.85
C ALA A 81 -10.19 -7.22 -5.44
N ASN A 82 -9.78 -7.42 -4.17
CA ASN A 82 -9.37 -8.71 -3.59
C ASN A 82 -8.29 -9.43 -4.42
N VAL A 83 -7.34 -8.68 -4.98
CA VAL A 83 -6.28 -9.20 -5.87
C VAL A 83 -4.96 -9.49 -5.16
N ILE A 84 -4.80 -9.07 -3.91
CA ILE A 84 -3.60 -9.31 -3.10
C ILE A 84 -3.90 -10.19 -1.89
N ASN A 85 -2.95 -11.03 -1.50
CA ASN A 85 -3.06 -11.91 -0.35
C ASN A 85 -2.42 -11.29 0.89
N LEU A 86 -3.25 -10.82 1.83
CA LEU A 86 -2.77 -10.22 3.06
C LEU A 86 -2.34 -11.22 4.14
N LYS A 87 -2.33 -12.55 3.90
CA LYS A 87 -1.96 -13.55 4.93
C LYS A 87 -0.62 -13.24 5.61
N ARG A 88 0.36 -12.74 4.84
CA ARG A 88 1.70 -12.39 5.31
C ARG A 88 1.88 -10.93 5.75
N LEU A 89 0.86 -10.08 5.64
CA LEU A 89 0.98 -8.67 5.98
C LEU A 89 1.28 -8.49 7.47
N LYS A 90 2.45 -7.96 7.80
CA LYS A 90 2.90 -7.73 9.18
C LYS A 90 2.84 -6.27 9.58
N PHE A 91 3.12 -5.36 8.66
CA PHE A 91 3.24 -3.93 8.96
C PHE A 91 2.46 -3.08 7.97
N VAL A 92 1.73 -2.10 8.51
CA VAL A 92 1.21 -0.95 7.76
C VAL A 92 1.97 0.26 8.30
N LEU A 93 2.82 0.84 7.46
CA LEU A 93 3.64 2.00 7.80
C LEU A 93 3.01 3.25 7.19
N ILE A 94 2.82 4.28 7.99
CA ILE A 94 2.24 5.56 7.56
C ILE A 94 3.37 6.60 7.60
N ASP A 95 3.62 7.25 6.46
CA ASP A 95 4.56 8.35 6.30
C ASP A 95 3.96 9.61 6.96
N TRP A 96 4.02 9.62 8.29
CA TRP A 96 3.28 10.51 9.19
C TRP A 96 3.94 11.88 9.29
N ASN A 97 5.27 11.91 9.32
CA ASN A 97 6.03 13.14 9.53
C ASN A 97 6.37 13.88 8.25
N TYR A 98 6.20 13.27 7.07
CA TYR A 98 6.51 13.92 5.81
C TYR A 98 5.58 15.11 5.55
N GLN A 99 6.19 16.27 5.28
CA GLN A 99 5.51 17.49 4.92
C GLN A 99 5.74 17.78 3.43
N ASN A 100 4.68 18.16 2.72
CA ASN A 100 4.78 18.57 1.33
C ASN A 100 5.37 19.99 1.22
N ILE A 101 5.50 20.50 0.00
CA ILE A 101 6.01 21.86 -0.27
C ILE A 101 5.20 22.99 0.40
N LYS A 102 3.97 22.71 0.85
CA LYS A 102 3.10 23.63 1.58
C LYS A 102 3.15 23.41 3.11
N GLN A 103 4.13 22.66 3.62
CA GLN A 103 4.27 22.30 5.03
C GLN A 103 3.05 21.52 5.58
N GLN A 104 2.33 20.80 4.72
CA GLN A 104 1.19 19.98 5.12
C GLN A 104 1.59 18.50 5.15
N ARG A 105 1.24 17.82 6.24
CA ARG A 105 1.32 16.37 6.36
C ARG A 105 0.10 15.71 5.75
N LEU A 106 0.14 14.37 5.66
CA LEU A 106 -0.98 13.55 5.19
C LEU A 106 -2.29 13.89 5.91
N ILE A 107 -2.25 14.05 7.23
CA ILE A 107 -3.44 14.30 8.07
C ILE A 107 -3.97 15.75 7.97
N ASP A 108 -3.14 16.68 7.53
CA ASP A 108 -3.52 18.10 7.42
C ASP A 108 -4.36 18.34 6.13
N LEU A 109 -4.34 17.38 5.20
CA LEU A 109 -5.16 17.38 3.98
C LEU A 109 -6.48 16.66 4.23
N ASN A 110 -7.59 17.41 4.33
CA ASN A 110 -8.91 16.87 4.69
C ASN A 110 -9.32 15.62 3.90
N GLN A 111 -9.11 15.61 2.58
CA GLN A 111 -9.40 14.45 1.75
C GLN A 111 -8.57 13.23 2.15
N LEU A 112 -7.25 13.37 2.26
CA LEU A 112 -6.36 12.27 2.62
C LEU A 112 -6.59 11.79 4.06
N LYS A 113 -6.94 12.70 4.97
CA LYS A 113 -7.36 12.35 6.33
C LYS A 113 -8.56 11.41 6.31
N ILE A 114 -9.61 11.77 5.56
CA ILE A 114 -10.82 10.93 5.43
C ILE A 114 -10.47 9.58 4.80
N GLU A 115 -9.72 9.57 3.70
CA GLU A 115 -9.32 8.33 3.02
C GLU A 115 -8.44 7.43 3.92
N LEU A 116 -7.55 8.02 4.73
CA LEU A 116 -6.74 7.27 5.69
C LEU A 116 -7.60 6.71 6.82
N CYS A 117 -8.50 7.50 7.39
CA CYS A 117 -9.42 7.04 8.43
C CYS A 117 -10.28 5.89 7.92
N HIS A 118 -10.86 6.00 6.72
CA HIS A 118 -11.59 4.91 6.09
C HIS A 118 -10.72 3.66 5.94
N LEU A 119 -9.52 3.80 5.36
CA LEU A 119 -8.61 2.67 5.14
C LEU A 119 -8.23 1.93 6.43
N LEU A 120 -8.06 2.67 7.54
CA LEU A 120 -7.63 2.08 8.82
C LEU A 120 -8.79 1.55 9.66
N CYS A 121 -9.91 2.26 9.68
CA CYS A 121 -11.02 2.01 10.61
C CYS A 121 -12.20 1.27 9.98
N GLU A 122 -12.44 1.46 8.68
CA GLU A 122 -13.65 0.97 7.98
C GLU A 122 -13.33 -0.12 6.96
N GLN A 123 -12.11 -0.15 6.42
CA GLN A 123 -11.69 -1.21 5.51
C GLN A 123 -11.68 -2.56 6.24
N ASN A 124 -12.69 -3.38 5.89
CA ASN A 124 -13.02 -4.62 6.57
C ASN A 124 -11.85 -5.59 6.80
N VAL A 125 -10.95 -5.72 5.81
CA VAL A 125 -9.83 -6.65 5.88
C VAL A 125 -8.73 -6.12 6.78
N LEU A 126 -8.35 -4.84 6.65
CA LEU A 126 -7.31 -4.24 7.50
C LEU A 126 -7.78 -4.10 8.94
N TYR A 127 -8.98 -3.55 9.18
CA TYR A 127 -9.55 -3.39 10.51
C TYR A 127 -9.55 -4.72 11.30
N LYS A 128 -10.03 -5.81 10.69
CA LYS A 128 -10.03 -7.15 11.31
C LYS A 128 -8.63 -7.66 11.61
N ARG A 129 -7.61 -7.25 10.83
CA ARG A 129 -6.22 -7.66 11.07
C ARG A 129 -5.58 -6.86 12.19
N PHE A 130 -5.88 -5.57 12.30
CA PHE A 130 -5.44 -4.74 13.42
C PHE A 130 -6.06 -5.24 14.73
N PHE A 131 -7.38 -5.44 14.75
CA PHE A 131 -8.10 -5.94 15.93
C PHE A 131 -7.60 -7.30 16.41
N LYS A 132 -7.20 -8.19 15.49
CA LYS A 132 -6.63 -9.51 15.81
C LYS A 132 -5.11 -9.50 15.99
N GLU A 133 -4.49 -8.33 16.06
CA GLU A 133 -3.04 -8.13 16.19
C GLU A 133 -2.19 -8.86 15.12
N LYS A 134 -2.78 -9.18 13.97
CA LYS A 134 -2.08 -9.86 12.87
C LYS A 134 -1.19 -8.92 12.06
N THR A 135 -1.46 -7.62 12.16
CA THR A 135 -0.76 -6.55 11.48
C THR A 135 -0.58 -5.39 12.45
N LYS A 136 0.63 -4.85 12.55
CA LYS A 136 0.96 -3.69 13.38
C LYS A 136 0.96 -2.43 12.53
N ILE A 137 0.56 -1.31 13.13
CA ILE A 137 0.67 0.01 12.52
C ILE A 137 1.96 0.66 13.03
N GLY A 138 2.74 1.23 12.11
CA GLY A 138 3.91 2.04 12.43
C GLY A 138 3.78 3.42 11.80
N LEU A 139 4.26 4.44 12.51
CA LEU A 139 4.34 5.82 12.01
C LEU A 139 5.83 6.16 11.86
N PHE A 140 6.18 6.86 10.77
CA PHE A 140 7.55 7.34 10.54
C PHE A 140 7.59 8.74 9.94
#